data_AF-A0A0J1BHZ0-F1
#
_entry.id   AF-A0A0J1BHZ0-F1
#
_cell.length_a   1.000
_cell.length_b   1.000
_cell.length_c   1.000
_cell.angle_alpha   90.00
_cell.angle_beta   90.00
_cell.angle_gamma   90.00
#
_symmetry.space_group_name_H-M   'P 1'
#
loop_
_entity.id
_entity.type
_entity.pdbx_description
1 polymer ?
#
loop_
_entity_poly.entity_id
_entity_poly.type
_entity_poly.pdbx_seq_one_letter_code
_entity_poly.pdbx_strand_id
1 'polypeptide(L)'
;MHLQCGALLLGLMLAGMAVTTNSQVSADAADGEVLVDPGTTFVKVYRLHDLPAWSKDGAFRPALIMQTVQDQVLPKHWEARGGTATMAPYPQDGALVIAAPEKMHERIQAFLDKQRPDK
;
A
#
# COMPACT_ATOMS: atom_id res chain seq x y z
N MET A 1 -50.62 -31.41 44.28
CA MET A 1 -50.61 -29.95 44.53
C MET A 1 -50.62 -29.26 43.17
N HIS A 2 -51.75 -28.64 42.84
CA HIS A 2 -51.92 -27.78 41.67
C HIS A 2 -51.09 -26.51 41.84
N LEU A 3 -50.39 -26.08 40.79
CA LEU A 3 -50.30 -24.66 40.47
C LEU A 3 -50.13 -24.47 38.96
N GLN A 4 -51.17 -23.83 38.44
CA GLN A 4 -51.47 -23.41 37.09
C GLN A 4 -51.08 -21.93 36.99
N CYS A 5 -50.21 -21.56 36.06
CA CYS A 5 -49.93 -20.18 35.64
C CYS A 5 -49.09 -20.32 34.35
N GLY A 6 -49.42 -19.78 33.19
CA GLY A 6 -50.51 -18.96 32.73
C GLY A 6 -50.22 -18.77 31.24
N ALA A 7 -51.20 -19.01 30.38
CA ALA A 7 -51.08 -18.76 28.96
C ALA A 7 -51.04 -17.24 28.72
N LEU A 8 -50.10 -16.78 27.89
CA LEU A 8 -50.26 -15.54 27.16
C LEU A 8 -49.62 -15.70 25.77
N LEU A 9 -50.47 -16.10 24.82
CA LEU A 9 -50.27 -15.90 23.39
C LEU A 9 -50.82 -14.51 23.05
N LEU A 10 -50.04 -13.69 22.32
CA LEU A 10 -50.37 -12.56 21.43
C LEU A 10 -49.13 -11.63 21.42
N GLY A 11 -48.61 -11.08 20.32
CA GLY A 11 -49.00 -11.03 18.92
C GLY A 11 -47.75 -10.75 18.06
N LEU A 12 -47.72 -11.24 16.83
CA LEU A 12 -48.04 -10.50 15.59
C LEU A 12 -46.92 -9.56 15.07
N MET A 13 -46.39 -9.97 13.90
CA MET A 13 -45.95 -9.19 12.73
C MET A 13 -44.64 -8.38 12.75
N LEU A 14 -43.67 -8.95 12.03
CA LEU A 14 -43.03 -8.39 10.82
C LEU A 14 -43.12 -6.86 10.64
N ALA A 15 -41.98 -6.20 10.85
CA ALA A 15 -41.61 -5.01 10.09
C ALA A 15 -40.21 -5.24 9.52
N GLY A 16 -40.16 -5.54 8.21
CA GLY A 16 -38.92 -5.63 7.46
C GLY A 16 -38.28 -4.26 7.35
N MET A 17 -37.07 -4.13 7.88
CA MET A 17 -36.17 -3.02 7.57
C MET A 17 -35.22 -3.53 6.50
N ALA A 18 -35.65 -3.46 5.24
CA ALA A 18 -34.72 -3.55 4.12
C ALA A 18 -33.90 -2.26 4.14
N VAL A 19 -32.73 -2.30 4.79
CA VAL A 19 -31.70 -1.27 4.60
C VAL A 19 -31.21 -1.45 3.18
N THR A 20 -31.75 -0.65 2.27
CA THR A 20 -31.11 -0.46 0.98
C THR A 20 -29.87 0.38 1.24
N THR A 21 -28.74 -0.28 1.44
CA THR A 21 -27.45 0.41 1.35
C THR A 21 -27.33 0.88 -0.08
N ASN A 22 -27.69 2.14 -0.33
CA ASN A 22 -27.34 2.87 -1.53
C ASN A 22 -25.82 3.01 -1.52
N SER A 23 -25.14 1.93 -1.91
CA SER A 23 -23.70 1.94 -2.14
C SER A 23 -23.50 2.74 -3.41
N GLN A 24 -23.44 4.05 -3.26
CA GLN A 24 -22.74 4.89 -4.22
C GLN A 24 -21.31 4.35 -4.23
N VAL A 25 -21.04 3.45 -5.17
CA VAL A 25 -19.69 3.15 -5.61
C VAL A 25 -19.22 4.45 -6.24
N SER A 26 -18.55 5.29 -5.44
CA SER A 26 -17.61 6.24 -5.99
C SER A 26 -16.59 5.40 -6.74
N ALA A 27 -16.79 5.28 -8.05
CA ALA A 27 -15.74 4.96 -8.97
C ALA A 27 -14.78 6.14 -8.91
N ASP A 28 -13.92 6.14 -7.88
CA ASP A 28 -12.67 6.87 -7.95
C ASP A 28 -11.93 6.21 -9.12
N ALA A 29 -11.98 6.89 -10.27
CA ALA A 29 -11.21 6.54 -11.43
C ALA A 29 -9.75 6.68 -11.03
N ALA A 30 -9.23 5.62 -10.39
CA ALA A 30 -7.82 5.36 -10.38
C ALA A 30 -7.48 5.27 -11.87
N ASP A 31 -6.81 6.31 -12.38
CA ASP A 31 -5.99 6.24 -13.57
C ASP A 31 -5.05 5.05 -13.35
N GLY A 32 -5.56 3.89 -13.74
CA GLY A 32 -4.89 2.63 -13.67
C GLY A 32 -3.85 2.69 -14.74
N GLU A 33 -2.65 3.14 -14.38
CA GLU A 33 -1.48 2.81 -15.17
C GLU A 33 -1.35 1.31 -15.17
N VAL A 34 -1.96 0.70 -16.18
CA VAL A 34 -1.71 -0.68 -16.56
C VAL A 34 -0.25 -0.68 -16.99
N LEU A 35 0.62 -1.17 -16.13
CA LEU A 35 1.95 -1.60 -16.55
C LEU A 35 1.73 -2.82 -17.46
N VAL A 36 1.54 -2.57 -18.76
CA VAL A 36 1.14 -3.57 -19.78
C VAL A 36 2.22 -4.65 -20.03
N ASP A 37 3.21 -4.81 -19.17
CA ASP A 37 4.15 -5.92 -19.28
C ASP A 37 4.30 -6.65 -17.94
N PRO A 38 3.58 -7.76 -17.72
CA PRO A 38 3.85 -8.67 -16.61
C PRO A 38 5.13 -9.51 -16.82
N GLY A 39 5.86 -9.31 -17.92
CA GLY A 39 6.86 -10.26 -18.41
C GLY A 39 8.24 -10.12 -17.78
N THR A 40 8.70 -8.89 -17.53
CA THR A 40 10.10 -8.68 -17.12
C THR A 40 10.23 -7.82 -15.88
N THR A 41 10.67 -8.47 -14.80
CA THR A 41 11.09 -7.78 -13.57
C THR A 41 12.59 -7.55 -13.64
N PHE A 42 13.03 -6.33 -13.34
CA PHE A 42 14.44 -5.99 -13.27
C PHE A 42 14.83 -5.77 -11.82
N VAL A 43 16.07 -6.10 -11.47
CA VAL A 43 16.63 -5.75 -10.15
C VAL A 43 17.54 -4.54 -10.33
N LYS A 44 17.26 -3.45 -9.60
CA LYS A 44 18.11 -2.25 -9.58
C LYS A 44 18.50 -1.89 -8.15
N VAL A 45 19.69 -1.31 -8.03
CA VAL A 45 20.25 -0.81 -6.75
C VAL A 45 20.21 0.70 -6.75
N TYR A 46 19.59 1.29 -5.73
CA TYR A 46 19.45 2.73 -5.54
C TYR A 46 20.27 3.16 -4.32
N ARG A 47 21.34 3.92 -4.55
CA ARG A 47 22.19 4.49 -3.48
C ARG A 47 21.46 5.64 -2.81
N LEU A 48 21.55 5.72 -1.48
CA LEU A 48 20.84 6.71 -0.67
C LEU A 48 21.76 7.66 0.11
N HIS A 49 23.05 7.73 -0.22
CA HIS A 49 24.04 8.54 0.53
C HIS A 49 23.70 10.03 0.58
N ASP A 50 23.01 10.52 -0.44
CA ASP A 50 22.59 11.92 -0.63
C ASP A 50 21.12 12.16 -0.28
N LEU A 51 20.46 11.17 0.34
CA LEU A 51 19.05 11.17 0.67
C LEU A 51 18.82 11.08 2.18
N PRO A 52 17.63 11.47 2.69
CA PRO A 52 17.31 11.42 4.12
C PRO A 52 17.06 9.98 4.61
N ALA A 53 18.09 9.15 4.54
CA ALA A 53 18.12 7.75 4.98
C ALA A 53 19.15 7.52 6.10
N TRP A 54 19.67 8.59 6.69
CA TRP A 54 20.75 8.55 7.68
C TRP A 54 20.38 9.38 8.89
N SER A 55 20.64 8.87 10.09
CA SER A 55 20.58 9.69 11.30
C SER A 55 21.85 10.54 11.47
N LYS A 56 21.80 11.52 12.38
CA LYS A 56 22.91 12.47 12.60
C LYS A 56 24.22 11.79 13.04
N ASP A 57 24.12 10.59 13.62
CA ASP A 57 25.23 9.73 14.03
C ASP A 57 25.75 8.82 12.90
N GLY A 58 25.21 8.95 11.68
CA GLY A 58 25.61 8.17 10.51
C GLY A 58 24.98 6.78 10.42
N ALA A 59 24.05 6.41 11.32
CA ALA A 59 23.36 5.13 11.21
C ALA A 59 22.36 5.13 10.03
N PHE A 60 22.37 4.05 9.24
CA PHE A 60 21.45 3.87 8.13
C PHE A 60 20.03 3.56 8.63
N ARG A 61 19.06 4.38 8.25
CA ARG A 61 17.64 4.34 8.64
C ARG A 61 16.74 4.34 7.40
N PRO A 62 16.72 3.24 6.62
CA PRO A 62 16.01 3.20 5.34
C PRO A 62 14.48 3.16 5.47
N ALA A 63 13.95 2.81 6.65
CA ALA A 63 12.53 2.56 6.84
C ALA A 63 11.62 3.69 6.32
N LEU A 64 11.97 4.95 6.61
CA LEU A 64 11.17 6.11 6.22
C LEU A 64 11.14 6.31 4.69
N ILE A 65 12.30 6.22 4.02
CA ILE A 65 12.36 6.38 2.58
C ILE A 65 11.73 5.19 1.86
N MET A 66 11.91 3.97 2.38
CA MET A 66 11.24 2.78 1.85
C MET A 66 9.72 2.93 1.91
N GLN A 67 9.18 3.34 3.06
CA GLN A 67 7.75 3.59 3.22
C GLN A 67 7.28 4.67 2.24
N THR A 68 7.99 5.78 2.15
CA THR A 68 7.61 6.88 1.25
C THR A 68 7.62 6.47 -0.22
N VAL A 69 8.64 5.72 -0.67
CA VAL A 69 8.69 5.16 -2.03
C VAL A 69 7.48 4.25 -2.26
N GLN A 70 7.15 3.38 -1.30
CA GLN A 70 6.00 2.51 -1.42
C GLN A 70 4.68 3.30 -1.49
N ASP A 71 4.51 4.31 -0.66
CA ASP A 71 3.29 5.13 -0.56
C ASP A 71 3.08 6.07 -1.76
N GLN A 72 4.15 6.52 -2.42
CA GLN A 72 4.06 7.50 -3.51
C GLN A 72 4.25 6.90 -4.91
N VAL A 73 5.00 5.81 -5.04
CA VAL A 73 5.27 5.19 -6.34
C VAL A 73 4.38 3.98 -6.54
N LEU A 74 3.34 4.13 -7.36
CA LEU A 74 2.44 3.06 -7.79
C LEU A 74 2.00 2.13 -6.62
N PRO A 75 1.30 2.64 -5.59
CA PRO A 75 1.20 1.95 -4.29
C PRO A 75 0.66 0.53 -4.33
N LYS A 76 -0.28 0.25 -5.25
CA LYS A 76 -0.90 -1.06 -5.44
C LYS A 76 0.04 -2.13 -6.00
N HIS A 77 1.22 -1.74 -6.51
CA HIS A 77 2.15 -2.64 -7.19
C HIS A 77 3.20 -3.27 -6.26
N TRP A 78 3.27 -2.85 -4.99
CA TRP A 78 4.18 -3.41 -3.99
C TRP A 78 3.62 -4.69 -3.36
N GLU A 79 4.50 -5.64 -3.05
CA GLU A 79 4.17 -6.94 -2.42
C GLU A 79 3.33 -6.76 -1.14
N ALA A 80 3.69 -5.79 -0.29
CA ALA A 80 2.95 -5.47 0.93
C ALA A 80 1.48 -5.03 0.69
N ARG A 81 1.12 -4.71 -0.57
CA ARG A 81 -0.23 -4.30 -0.98
C ARG A 81 -0.82 -5.22 -2.05
N GLY A 82 -0.30 -6.44 -2.20
CA GLY A 82 -0.79 -7.45 -3.14
C GLY A 82 -0.26 -7.33 -4.57
N GLY A 83 0.74 -6.49 -4.81
CA GLY A 83 1.46 -6.41 -6.08
C GLY A 83 2.66 -7.37 -6.13
N THR A 84 3.52 -7.19 -7.14
CA THR A 84 4.67 -8.08 -7.41
C THR A 84 6.03 -7.43 -7.18
N ALA A 85 6.09 -6.11 -6.97
CA ALA A 85 7.35 -5.40 -6.74
C ALA A 85 7.84 -5.59 -5.31
N THR A 86 9.14 -5.83 -5.15
CA THR A 86 9.78 -6.02 -3.85
C THR A 86 10.87 -4.98 -3.61
N MET A 87 11.13 -4.67 -2.34
CA MET A 87 12.14 -3.70 -1.92
C MET A 87 12.79 -4.17 -0.62
N ALA A 88 14.12 -4.15 -0.59
CA ALA A 88 14.89 -4.49 0.60
C ALA A 88 16.02 -3.48 0.81
N PRO A 89 16.39 -3.18 2.07
CA PRO A 89 17.57 -2.40 2.36
C PRO A 89 18.84 -3.22 2.13
N TYR A 90 19.91 -2.56 1.68
CA TYR A 90 21.25 -3.11 1.59
C TYR A 90 22.23 -2.22 2.37
N PRO A 91 22.37 -2.45 3.69
CA PRO A 91 23.05 -1.51 4.60
C PRO A 91 24.54 -1.32 4.32
N GLN A 92 25.23 -2.34 3.81
CA GLN A 92 26.67 -2.28 3.50
C GLN A 92 27.00 -1.15 2.52
N ASP A 93 26.03 -0.83 1.68
CA ASP A 93 26.14 0.09 0.56
C ASP A 93 25.24 1.32 0.70
N GLY A 94 24.53 1.44 1.84
CA GLY A 94 23.57 2.51 2.07
C GLY A 94 22.51 2.60 0.96
N ALA A 95 22.01 1.45 0.51
CA ALA A 95 21.22 1.35 -0.71
C ALA A 95 19.88 0.64 -0.49
N LEU A 96 18.99 0.74 -1.49
CA LEU A 96 17.82 -0.13 -1.66
C LEU A 96 18.03 -1.03 -2.87
N VAL A 97 17.66 -2.29 -2.73
CA VAL A 97 17.54 -3.25 -3.83
C VAL A 97 16.06 -3.40 -4.13
N ILE A 98 15.67 -3.12 -5.36
CA ILE A 98 14.27 -3.16 -5.80
C ILE A 98 14.14 -4.07 -6.99
N ALA A 99 13.18 -5.00 -6.93
CA ALA A 99 12.75 -5.79 -8.08
C ALA A 99 11.39 -5.28 -8.56
N ALA A 100 11.32 -4.72 -9.78
CA ALA A 100 10.09 -4.16 -10.33
C ALA A 100 10.10 -4.13 -11.87
N PRO A 101 8.94 -3.90 -12.53
CA PRO A 101 8.90 -3.58 -13.95
C PRO A 101 9.67 -2.29 -14.29
N GLU A 102 10.18 -2.18 -15.51
CA GLU A 102 11.02 -1.05 -15.93
C GLU A 102 10.36 0.32 -15.72
N LYS A 103 9.10 0.48 -16.12
CA LYS A 103 8.33 1.71 -15.90
C LYS A 103 8.22 2.11 -14.43
N MET A 104 8.17 1.13 -13.52
CA MET A 104 8.17 1.41 -12.09
C MET A 104 9.54 1.90 -11.63
N HIS A 105 10.63 1.35 -12.19
CA HIS A 105 11.98 1.87 -11.93
C HIS A 105 12.19 3.31 -12.39
N GLU A 106 11.62 3.71 -13.53
CA GLU A 106 11.64 5.10 -13.99
C GLU A 106 10.96 6.04 -12.99
N ARG A 107 9.81 5.61 -12.45
CA ARG A 107 9.06 6.38 -11.43
C ARG A 107 9.80 6.44 -10.10
N ILE A 108 10.42 5.33 -9.68
CA ILE A 108 11.28 5.30 -8.48
C ILE A 108 12.45 6.28 -8.66
N GLN A 109 13.14 6.23 -9.79
CA GLN A 109 14.26 7.13 -10.08
C GLN A 109 13.82 8.58 -10.03
N ALA A 110 12.74 8.94 -10.74
CA ALA A 110 12.20 10.29 -10.75
C ALA A 110 11.73 10.76 -9.36
N PHE A 111 11.18 9.86 -8.55
CA PHE A 111 10.82 10.16 -7.17
C PHE A 111 12.06 10.46 -6.33
N LEU A 112 13.07 9.58 -6.35
CA LEU A 112 14.30 9.74 -5.56
C LEU A 112 15.07 11.00 -5.96
N ASP A 113 15.14 11.30 -7.26
CA ASP A 113 15.80 12.52 -7.75
C ASP A 113 15.15 13.80 -7.22
N LYS A 114 13.81 13.83 -7.06
CA LYS A 114 13.11 14.96 -6.44
C LYS A 114 13.38 15.12 -4.94
N GLN A 115 13.81 14.05 -4.26
CA GLN A 115 14.15 14.10 -2.83
C GLN A 115 15.59 14.53 -2.59
N ARG A 116 16.43 14.54 -3.64
CA ARG A 116 17.81 15.00 -3.52
C ARG A 116 17.80 16.51 -3.32
N PRO A 117 18.56 17.04 -2.35
CA PRO A 117 18.73 18.48 -2.23
C PRO A 117 19.30 19.01 -3.55
N ASP A 118 18.77 20.13 -4.03
CA ASP A 118 19.33 20.84 -5.17
C ASP A 118 20.83 21.05 -4.93
N LYS A 119 21.64 20.73 -5.95
CA LYS A 119 23.09 20.97 -5.91
C LYS A 119 23.41 22.45 -5.80
#